data_AF-A0A068VFZ3-F1
#
_entry.id   AF-A0A068VFZ3-F1
#
_cell.length_a   1.000
_cell.length_b   1.000
_cell.length_c   1.000
_cell.angle_alpha   90.00
_cell.angle_beta   90.00
_cell.angle_gamma   90.00
#
_symmetry.space_group_name_H-M   'P 1'
#
loop_
_entity.id
_entity.type
_entity.pdbx_description
1 polymer ?
#
loop_
_entity_poly.entity_id
_entity_poly.type
_entity_poly.pdbx_seq_one_letter_code
_entity_poly.pdbx_strand_id
1 'polypeptide(L)'
;MQVVLVTLLFFHLFYKHVFPPQLAPTLSFIGIPNRVSFNIVLLQANWVAGVLSGKVTLPSIDKMLADVEKHYQFLDEIGIHKSQTHSLLLRHGKSWVELFPIG
;
A
#
# COMPACT_ATOMS: atom_id res chain seq x y z
N MET A 1 -15.98 23.81 -9.00
CA MET A 1 -16.01 22.59 -8.16
C MET A 1 -16.01 21.34 -9.04
N GLN A 2 -14.93 21.13 -9.81
CA GLN A 2 -14.74 19.94 -10.68
C GLN A 2 -13.25 19.56 -10.82
N VAL A 3 -12.32 20.45 -10.46
CA VAL A 3 -10.87 20.20 -10.50
C VAL A 3 -10.39 19.27 -9.38
N VAL A 4 -11.12 19.15 -8.27
CA VAL A 4 -10.76 18.27 -7.14
C VAL A 4 -10.95 16.79 -7.46
N LEU A 5 -11.87 16.45 -8.38
CA LEU A 5 -12.19 15.06 -8.71
C LEU A 5 -11.13 14.40 -9.62
N VAL A 6 -10.43 15.20 -10.43
CA VAL A 6 -9.38 14.71 -11.35
C VAL A 6 -8.04 14.53 -10.63
N THR A 7 -7.74 15.32 -9.59
CA THR A 7 -6.52 15.13 -8.80
C THR A 7 -6.57 13.92 -7.86
N LEU A 8 -7.76 13.39 -7.57
CA LEU A 8 -7.94 12.14 -6.80
C LEU A 8 -7.61 10.87 -7.61
N LEU A 9 -7.49 10.97 -8.93
CA LEU A 9 -7.26 9.82 -9.82
C LEU A 9 -5.78 9.45 -10.02
N PHE A 10 -4.83 10.33 -9.67
CA PHE A 10 -3.41 10.12 -10.00
C PHE A 10 -2.46 9.96 -8.79
N PHE A 11 -2.95 10.10 -7.55
CA PHE A 11 -2.14 9.85 -6.37
C PHE A 11 -2.74 8.75 -5.47
N HIS A 12 -2.24 7.52 -5.65
CA HIS A 12 -1.98 6.53 -4.58
C HIS A 12 -3.13 5.66 -4.03
N LEU A 13 -3.82 4.91 -4.88
CA LEU A 13 -4.55 3.71 -4.44
C LEU A 13 -3.64 2.48 -4.42
N PHE A 14 -2.63 2.43 -3.55
CA PHE A 14 -1.81 1.22 -3.39
C PHE A 14 -2.20 0.49 -2.11
N TYR A 15 -2.66 -0.75 -2.25
CA TYR A 15 -2.71 -1.66 -1.12
C TYR A 15 -1.28 -1.93 -0.64
N LYS A 16 -1.01 -1.48 0.59
CA LYS A 16 0.27 -1.62 1.30
C LYS A 16 1.49 -1.11 0.51
N HIS A 17 1.30 -0.10 -0.35
CA HIS A 17 2.35 0.47 -1.23
C HIS A 17 3.01 -0.53 -2.19
N VAL A 18 2.32 -1.63 -2.50
CA VAL A 18 2.81 -2.68 -3.41
C VAL A 18 1.83 -2.91 -4.54
N PHE A 19 0.56 -3.18 -4.23
CA PHE A 19 -0.42 -3.60 -5.23
C PHE A 19 -1.45 -2.50 -5.51
N PRO A 20 -1.59 -2.02 -6.75
CA PRO A 20 -2.80 -1.31 -7.19
C PRO A 20 -4.00 -2.29 -7.20
N PRO A 21 -5.06 -2.08 -6.40
CA PRO A 21 -6.16 -3.04 -6.25
C PRO A 21 -6.81 -3.49 -7.55
N GLN A 22 -6.97 -2.61 -8.55
CA GLN A 22 -7.59 -2.98 -9.84
C GLN A 22 -6.69 -3.80 -10.76
N LEU A 23 -5.37 -3.82 -10.51
CA LEU A 23 -4.39 -4.49 -11.37
C LEU A 23 -3.66 -5.62 -10.63
N ALA A 24 -4.04 -5.91 -9.38
CA ALA A 24 -3.44 -6.98 -8.61
C ALA A 24 -3.98 -8.36 -9.05
N PRO A 25 -3.15 -9.42 -9.07
CA PRO A 25 -1.71 -9.44 -8.78
C PRO A 25 -0.81 -9.13 -9.99
N THR A 26 -1.38 -8.82 -11.17
CA THR A 26 -0.62 -8.66 -12.43
C THR A 26 0.38 -7.51 -12.44
N LEU A 27 0.16 -6.47 -11.65
CA LEU A 27 1.08 -5.36 -11.46
C LEU A 27 1.38 -5.16 -9.98
N SER A 28 2.68 -4.98 -9.66
CA SER A 28 3.16 -4.71 -8.31
C SER A 28 4.37 -3.78 -8.35
N PHE A 29 4.56 -3.01 -7.29
CA PHE A 29 5.69 -2.10 -7.13
C PHE A 29 6.47 -2.44 -5.86
N ILE A 30 7.79 -2.29 -5.94
CA ILE A 30 8.71 -2.55 -4.82
C ILE A 30 9.58 -1.29 -4.67
N GLY A 31 9.78 -0.83 -3.43
CA GLY A 31 10.67 0.29 -3.15
C GLY A 31 10.10 1.70 -3.40
N ILE A 32 8.77 1.85 -3.45
CA ILE A 32 8.10 3.18 -3.47
C ILE A 32 8.31 4.07 -2.21
N PRO A 33 8.43 3.55 -0.97
CA PRO A 33 8.39 4.40 0.24
C PRO A 33 9.54 5.41 0.35
N ASN A 34 9.29 6.60 0.90
CA ASN A 34 10.31 7.68 1.02
C ASN A 34 11.53 7.34 1.92
N ARG A 35 11.52 6.21 2.61
CA ARG A 35 12.63 5.70 3.46
C ARG A 35 12.81 4.19 3.23
N VAL A 36 13.15 3.81 2.00
CA VAL A 36 13.42 2.41 1.67
C VAL A 36 14.72 1.94 2.33
N SER A 37 14.64 0.81 3.04
CA SER A 37 15.80 0.02 3.43
C SER A 37 15.80 -1.29 2.65
N PHE A 38 16.97 -1.93 2.52
CA PHE A 38 17.10 -3.23 1.86
C PHE A 38 16.12 -4.26 2.43
N ASN A 39 15.90 -4.26 3.74
CA ASN A 39 14.96 -5.16 4.40
C ASN A 39 13.51 -4.96 3.94
N ILE A 40 13.08 -3.71 3.69
CA ILE A 40 11.73 -3.41 3.20
C ILE A 40 11.56 -3.94 1.78
N VAL A 41 12.56 -3.72 0.91
CA VAL A 41 12.56 -4.24 -0.47
C VAL A 41 12.47 -5.75 -0.47
N LEU A 42 13.27 -6.41 0.37
CA LEU A 42 13.29 -7.87 0.48
C LEU A 42 11.94 -8.42 0.95
N LEU A 43 11.32 -7.81 1.97
CA LEU A 43 10.00 -8.21 2.45
C LEU A 43 8.91 -8.03 1.38
N GLN A 44 8.91 -6.90 0.68
CA GLN A 44 7.98 -6.65 -0.43
C GLN A 44 8.18 -7.66 -1.57
N ALA A 45 9.43 -7.94 -1.96
CA ALA A 45 9.75 -8.90 -3.01
C ALA A 45 9.31 -10.32 -2.66
N ASN A 46 9.60 -10.78 -1.44
CA ASN A 46 9.19 -12.10 -0.96
C ASN A 46 7.66 -12.23 -0.92
N TRP A 47 6.97 -11.19 -0.48
CA TRP A 47 5.51 -11.18 -0.44
C TRP A 47 4.89 -11.22 -1.84
N VAL A 48 5.40 -10.41 -2.78
CA VAL A 48 4.98 -10.45 -4.19
C VAL A 48 5.21 -11.84 -4.79
N ALA A 49 6.38 -12.46 -4.56
CA ALA A 49 6.65 -13.82 -5.01
C ALA A 49 5.68 -14.85 -4.40
N GLY A 50 5.34 -14.70 -3.12
CA GLY A 50 4.33 -15.53 -2.45
C GLY A 50 2.94 -15.41 -3.10
N VAL A 51 2.56 -14.19 -3.49
CA VAL A 51 1.29 -13.92 -4.19
C VAL A 51 1.30 -14.52 -5.60
N LEU A 52 2.34 -14.27 -6.38
CA LEU A 52 2.45 -14.78 -7.76
C LEU A 52 2.57 -16.30 -7.83
N SER A 53 3.16 -16.93 -6.81
CA SER A 53 3.22 -18.40 -6.70
C SER A 53 1.95 -19.04 -6.14
N GLY A 54 0.94 -18.23 -5.77
CA GLY A 54 -0.32 -18.72 -5.19
C GLY A 54 -0.20 -19.20 -3.73
N LYS A 55 0.96 -19.07 -3.09
CA LYS A 55 1.17 -19.42 -1.68
C LYS A 55 0.52 -18.42 -0.72
N VAL A 56 0.36 -17.17 -1.16
CA VAL A 56 -0.28 -16.09 -0.40
C VAL A 56 -1.45 -15.55 -1.20
N THR A 57 -2.64 -15.54 -0.62
CA THR A 57 -3.84 -15.01 -1.27
C THR A 57 -4.02 -13.53 -0.95
N LEU A 58 -4.24 -12.71 -1.99
CA LEU A 58 -4.66 -11.33 -1.78
C LEU A 58 -6.14 -11.27 -1.34
N PRO A 59 -6.51 -10.31 -0.48
CA PRO A 59 -7.92 -10.06 -0.18
C PRO A 59 -8.65 -9.55 -1.43
N SER A 60 -9.99 -9.55 -1.39
CA SER A 60 -10.80 -9.01 -2.50
C SER A 60 -10.49 -7.54 -2.78
N ILE A 61 -10.80 -7.08 -3.99
CA ILE A 61 -10.60 -5.69 -4.41
C ILE A 61 -11.24 -4.71 -3.44
N ASP A 62 -12.50 -4.96 -3.04
CA ASP A 62 -13.22 -4.09 -2.09
C ASP A 62 -12.52 -4.00 -0.73
N LYS A 63 -11.96 -5.12 -0.25
CA LYS A 63 -11.20 -5.14 1.02
C LYS A 63 -9.88 -4.38 0.90
N MET A 64 -9.21 -4.50 -0.25
CA MET A 64 -8.00 -3.71 -0.52
C MET A 64 -8.31 -2.22 -0.57
N LEU A 65 -9.40 -1.82 -1.24
CA LEU A 65 -9.84 -0.43 -1.33
C LEU A 65 -10.23 0.12 0.04
N ALA A 66 -11.00 -0.62 0.84
CA ALA A 66 -11.38 -0.20 2.19
C ALA A 66 -10.17 -0.04 3.12
N ASP A 67 -9.17 -0.91 3.01
CA ASP A 67 -7.92 -0.78 3.78
C ASP A 67 -7.11 0.45 3.35
N VAL A 68 -7.07 0.76 2.06
CA VAL A 68 -6.45 1.98 1.53
C VAL A 68 -7.18 3.22 2.02
N GLU A 69 -8.51 3.26 1.94
CA GLU A 69 -9.32 4.37 2.43
C GLU A 69 -9.10 4.61 3.93
N LYS A 70 -9.15 3.54 4.74
CA LYS A 70 -8.88 3.62 6.17
C LYS A 70 -7.49 4.20 6.47
N HIS A 71 -6.48 3.83 5.68
CA HIS A 71 -5.14 4.37 5.85
C HIS A 71 -5.11 5.89 5.60
N TYR A 72 -5.80 6.38 4.58
CA TYR A 72 -5.87 7.83 4.32
C TYR A 72 -6.67 8.58 5.37
N GLN A 73 -7.80 8.03 5.83
CA GLN A 73 -8.56 8.62 6.93
C GLN A 73 -7.69 8.78 8.17
N PHE A 74 -6.87 7.79 8.50
CA PHE A 74 -5.92 7.89 9.59
C PHE A 74 -4.87 8.98 9.38
N LEU A 75 -4.30 9.09 8.18
CA LEU A 75 -3.32 10.13 7.87
C LEU A 75 -3.93 11.53 8.00
N ASP A 76 -5.19 11.70 7.57
CA ASP A 76 -5.95 12.94 7.72
C ASP A 76 -6.21 13.25 9.20
N GLU A 77 -6.59 12.25 10.01
CA GLU A 77 -6.81 12.40 11.46
C GLU A 77 -5.56 12.86 12.23
N ILE A 78 -4.37 12.35 11.85
CA ILE A 78 -3.10 12.76 12.47
C ILE A 78 -2.47 13.99 11.82
N GLY A 79 -3.19 14.67 10.91
CA GLY A 79 -2.79 15.93 10.30
C GLY A 79 -1.60 15.83 9.35
N ILE A 80 -1.31 14.64 8.80
CA ILE A 80 -0.19 14.44 7.89
C ILE A 80 -0.58 14.86 6.47
N HIS A 81 0.13 15.84 5.93
CA HIS A 81 -0.07 16.32 4.57
C HIS A 81 0.17 15.22 3.52
N LYS A 82 -0.63 15.24 2.44
CA LYS A 82 -0.60 14.26 1.34
C LYS A 82 0.77 14.00 0.72
N SER A 83 1.72 14.93 0.83
CA SER A 83 3.10 14.79 0.35
C SER A 83 3.95 13.81 1.18
N GLN A 84 3.49 13.41 2.37
CA GLN A 84 4.19 12.48 3.28
C GLN A 84 3.55 11.08 3.32
N THR A 85 2.53 10.84 2.49
CA THR A 85 1.74 9.59 2.42
C THR A 85 2.55 8.35 2.04
N HIS A 86 3.75 8.52 1.49
CA HIS A 86 4.65 7.43 1.12
C HIS A 86 5.53 6.91 2.26
N SER A 87 5.37 7.43 3.47
CA SER A 87 6.08 6.88 4.62
C SER A 87 5.37 5.65 5.13
N LEU A 88 5.94 4.47 4.86
CA LEU A 88 5.45 3.21 5.41
C LEU A 88 5.40 3.19 6.96
N LEU A 89 6.17 4.06 7.63
CA LEU A 89 6.16 4.22 9.09
C LEU A 89 4.85 4.78 9.64
N LEU A 90 4.01 5.38 8.80
CA LEU A 90 2.78 6.05 9.22
C LEU A 90 1.55 5.14 9.17
N ARG A 91 1.73 3.83 9.11
CA ARG A 91 0.61 2.89 8.96
C ARG A 91 0.20 2.30 10.30
N HIS A 92 -0.73 2.96 10.99
CA HIS A 92 -1.52 2.46 12.14
C HIS A 92 -0.78 1.52 13.13
N GLY A 93 0.49 1.79 13.45
CA GLY A 93 1.26 0.99 14.42
C GLY A 93 1.54 -0.47 14.01
N LYS A 94 1.33 -0.85 12.74
CA LYS A 94 1.62 -2.21 12.27
C LYS A 94 3.11 -2.43 12.08
N SER A 95 3.62 -3.54 12.58
CA SER A 95 5.00 -3.96 12.31
C SER A 95 5.19 -4.34 10.84
N TRP A 96 6.43 -4.30 10.34
CA TRP A 96 6.77 -4.68 8.97
C TRP A 96 6.33 -6.10 8.59
N VAL A 97 6.37 -7.01 9.56
CA VAL A 97 5.95 -8.41 9.42
C VAL A 97 4.43 -8.52 9.26
N GLU A 98 3.66 -7.69 9.95
CA GLU A 98 2.20 -7.63 9.79
C GLU A 98 1.77 -6.96 8.48
N LEU A 99 2.60 -6.04 7.97
CA LEU A 99 2.37 -5.42 6.67
C LEU A 99 2.59 -6.44 5.54
N PHE A 100 3.58 -7.30 5.64
CA PHE A 100 3.87 -8.29 4.61
C PHE A 100 3.84 -9.69 5.22
N PRO A 101 2.65 -10.29 5.42
CA PRO A 101 2.54 -11.65 5.92
C PRO A 101 3.13 -12.59 4.87
N ILE A 102 4.39 -12.94 5.10
CA ILE A 102 5.06 -14.10 4.50
C ILE A 102 4.44 -15.28 5.24
N GLY A 103 3.66 -16.09 4.51
CA GLY A 103 2.90 -17.21 5.09
C GLY A 103 3.73 -18.19 5.89
#